data_AF-A0AAW4PEK3-F1
#
_entry.id   AF-A0AAW4PEK3-F1
#
_cell.length_a   1.000
_cell.length_b   1.000
_cell.length_c   1.000
_cell.angle_alpha   90.00
_cell.angle_beta   90.00
_cell.angle_gamma   90.00
#
_symmetry.space_group_name_H-M   'P 1'
#
loop_
_entity.id
_entity.type
_entity.pdbx_description
1 polymer ?
#
loop_
_entity_poly.entity_id
_entity_poly.type
_entity_poly.pdbx_seq_one_letter_code
_entity_poly.pdbx_strand_id
1 'polypeptide(L)'
;MEVKRTVPVKRTVPEDRQSDLHQTIGQFNHACNYTVQHGRNDDGYLILNKSTIHDEVYHDLRDETDLPANLCVRAYSKAVEAMKSTVADWKKGNSRPLPRFNEPSNA
;
A
#
# COMPACT_ATOMS: atom_id res chain seq x y z
N MET A 1 16.50 -26.41 35.42
CA MET A 1 16.56 -25.62 34.18
C MET A 1 15.19 -25.73 33.52
N GLU A 2 14.37 -24.67 33.57
CA GLU A 2 13.00 -24.70 33.09
C GLU A 2 12.97 -24.37 31.58
N VAL A 3 12.42 -25.26 30.76
CA VAL A 3 12.38 -25.10 29.30
C VAL A 3 11.00 -24.57 28.90
N LYS A 4 10.94 -23.31 28.45
CA LYS A 4 9.73 -22.74 27.84
C LYS A 4 9.74 -22.98 26.33
N ARG A 5 8.66 -23.56 25.80
CA ARG A 5 8.45 -23.78 24.36
C ARG A 5 7.22 -23.02 23.89
N THR A 6 7.36 -22.29 22.79
CA THR A 6 6.26 -21.59 22.11
C THR A 6 5.71 -22.48 21.01
N VAL A 7 4.41 -22.73 21.00
CA VAL A 7 3.74 -23.53 19.96
C VAL A 7 2.90 -22.60 19.08
N PRO A 8 3.04 -22.64 17.75
CA PRO A 8 2.17 -21.89 16.85
C PRO A 8 0.74 -22.47 16.93
N VAL A 9 -0.22 -21.65 17.33
CA VAL A 9 -1.64 -22.00 17.34
C VAL A 9 -2.30 -21.35 16.13
N LYS A 10 -2.91 -22.15 15.25
CA LYS A 10 -3.68 -21.62 14.13
C LYS A 10 -4.90 -20.89 14.68
N ARG A 11 -5.00 -19.59 14.40
CA ARG A 11 -6.17 -18.79 14.74
C ARG A 11 -7.31 -19.18 13.81
N THR A 12 -8.27 -19.95 14.29
CA THR A 12 -9.52 -20.24 13.57
C THR A 12 -10.37 -18.98 13.60
N VAL A 13 -10.61 -18.39 12.44
CA VAL A 13 -11.48 -17.22 12.30
C VAL A 13 -12.85 -17.72 11.83
N PRO A 14 -13.92 -17.43 12.57
CA PRO A 14 -15.29 -17.70 12.12
C PRO A 14 -15.54 -17.11 10.72
N GLU A 15 -16.22 -17.83 9.83
CA GLU A 15 -16.48 -17.39 8.44
C GLU A 15 -17.08 -15.98 8.36
N ASP A 16 -18.01 -15.66 9.27
CA ASP A 16 -18.71 -14.38 9.38
C ASP A 16 -17.82 -13.20 9.79
N ARG A 17 -16.61 -13.48 10.30
CA ARG A 17 -15.64 -12.48 10.75
C ARG A 17 -14.38 -12.44 9.88
N GLN A 18 -14.30 -13.25 8.82
CA GLN A 18 -13.18 -13.19 7.88
C GLN A 18 -13.13 -11.85 7.13
N SER A 19 -14.29 -11.28 6.78
CA SER A 19 -14.37 -9.99 6.07
C SER A 19 -13.69 -8.85 6.83
N ASP A 20 -13.80 -8.83 8.15
CA ASP A 20 -13.20 -7.79 9.01
C ASP A 20 -11.67 -7.77 8.89
N LEU A 21 -11.04 -8.93 8.72
CA LEU A 21 -9.59 -9.01 8.52
C LEU A 21 -9.16 -8.52 7.14
N HIS A 22 -10.02 -8.72 6.14
CA HIS A 22 -9.76 -8.30 4.77
C HIS A 22 -10.10 -6.83 4.52
N GLN A 23 -10.95 -6.22 5.34
CA GLN A 23 -11.35 -4.82 5.19
C GLN A 23 -10.15 -3.86 5.24
N THR A 24 -9.27 -4.00 6.25
CA THR A 24 -8.07 -3.14 6.35
C THR A 24 -7.13 -3.34 5.16
N ILE A 25 -7.00 -4.57 4.66
CA ILE A 25 -6.18 -4.88 3.48
C ILE A 25 -6.78 -4.23 2.23
N GLY A 26 -8.10 -4.28 2.08
CA GLY A 26 -8.83 -3.62 1.00
C GLY A 26 -8.61 -2.10 1.01
N GLN A 27 -8.79 -1.46 2.16
CA GLN A 27 -8.54 -0.01 2.32
C GLN A 27 -7.07 0.33 2.08
N PHE A 28 -6.13 -0.49 2.55
CA PHE A 28 -4.69 -0.27 2.32
C PHE A 28 -4.34 -0.35 0.83
N ASN A 29 -4.87 -1.35 0.12
CA ASN A 29 -4.67 -1.50 -1.33
C ASN A 29 -5.34 -0.36 -2.10
N HIS A 30 -6.52 0.08 -1.67
CA HIS A 30 -7.19 1.25 -2.21
C HIS A 30 -6.32 2.49 -2.07
N ALA A 31 -5.78 2.76 -0.87
CA ALA A 31 -4.88 3.89 -0.62
C ALA A 31 -3.60 3.85 -1.48
N CYS A 32 -3.04 2.66 -1.70
CA CYS A 32 -1.91 2.49 -2.61
C CYS A 32 -2.29 2.85 -4.06
N ASN A 33 -3.44 2.38 -4.54
CA ASN A 33 -3.91 2.68 -5.90
C ASN A 33 -4.27 4.15 -6.08
N TYR A 34 -4.89 4.78 -5.07
CA TYR A 34 -5.17 6.20 -5.05
C TYR A 34 -3.89 7.01 -5.25
N THR A 35 -2.83 6.64 -4.53
CA THR A 35 -1.52 7.28 -4.66
C THR A 35 -0.93 7.11 -6.08
N VAL A 36 -1.12 5.98 -6.73
CA VAL A 36 -0.62 5.78 -8.11
C VAL A 36 -1.41 6.61 -9.13
N GLN A 37 -2.69 6.83 -8.87
CA GLN A 37 -3.57 7.62 -9.75
C GLN A 37 -3.33 9.12 -9.61
N HIS A 38 -3.20 9.60 -8.36
CA HIS A 38 -3.02 11.02 -8.03
C HIS A 38 -1.54 11.43 -7.88
N GLY A 39 -0.61 10.47 -7.93
CA GLY A 39 0.83 10.72 -7.82
C GLY A 39 1.46 11.24 -9.11
N ARG A 40 0.82 12.22 -9.78
CA ARG A 40 1.33 12.86 -11.00
C ARG A 40 1.37 14.38 -10.80
N ASN A 41 2.42 15.01 -11.31
CA ASN A 41 2.49 16.48 -11.35
C ASN A 41 1.68 17.04 -12.53
N ASP A 42 1.58 18.37 -12.61
CA ASP A 42 0.85 19.07 -13.67
C ASP A 42 1.37 18.74 -15.09
N ASP A 43 2.66 18.43 -15.21
CA ASP A 43 3.30 18.02 -16.47
C ASP A 43 3.03 16.54 -16.83
N GLY A 44 2.31 15.80 -15.99
CA GLY A 44 1.95 14.40 -16.19
C GLY A 44 3.01 13.37 -15.79
N TYR A 45 4.13 13.80 -15.19
CA TYR A 45 5.18 12.93 -14.67
C TYR A 45 4.84 12.39 -13.28
N LEU A 46 5.33 11.18 -12.98
CA LEU A 46 5.13 10.55 -11.67
C LEU A 46 5.92 11.30 -10.58
N ILE A 47 5.25 11.60 -9.48
CA ILE A 47 5.85 12.16 -8.28
C ILE A 47 6.49 11.01 -7.49
N LEU A 48 7.83 10.94 -7.51
CA LEU A 48 8.60 9.90 -6.81
C LEU A 48 9.15 10.37 -5.46
N ASN A 49 8.96 11.64 -5.12
CA ASN A 49 9.34 12.20 -3.83
C ASN A 49 8.24 11.95 -2.80
N LYS A 50 8.61 11.36 -1.65
CA LYS A 50 7.68 11.02 -0.58
C LYS A 50 7.06 12.24 0.09
N SER A 51 7.81 13.32 0.26
CA SER A 51 7.27 14.54 0.90
C SER A 51 6.20 15.19 0.02
N THR A 52 6.49 15.33 -1.27
CA THR A 52 5.53 15.89 -2.23
C THR A 52 4.28 15.04 -2.38
N ILE A 53 4.42 13.70 -2.43
CA ILE A 53 3.28 12.79 -2.40
C ILE A 53 2.47 12.92 -1.12
N HIS A 54 3.13 13.08 0.03
CA HIS A 54 2.42 13.21 1.31
C HIS A 54 1.48 14.41 1.28
N ASP A 55 1.98 15.57 0.88
CA ASP A 55 1.18 16.79 0.83
C ASP A 55 -0.01 16.67 -0.15
N GLU A 56 0.18 15.91 -1.23
CA GLU A 56 -0.84 15.68 -2.25
C GLU A 56 -1.94 14.70 -1.82
N VAL A 57 -1.58 13.54 -1.25
CA VAL A 57 -2.54 12.44 -1.07
C VAL A 57 -2.92 12.17 0.39
N TYR A 58 -2.19 12.69 1.38
CA TYR A 58 -2.38 12.27 2.77
C TYR A 58 -3.75 12.68 3.33
N HIS A 59 -4.21 13.89 3.02
CA HIS A 59 -5.49 14.39 3.49
C HIS A 59 -6.66 13.63 2.86
N ASP A 60 -6.64 13.44 1.54
CA ASP A 60 -7.65 12.65 0.83
C ASP A 60 -7.73 11.22 1.35
N LEU A 61 -6.58 10.57 1.57
CA LEU A 61 -6.53 9.22 2.13
C LEU A 61 -7.11 9.14 3.54
N ARG A 62 -6.99 10.22 4.33
CA ARG A 62 -7.58 10.29 5.67
C ARG A 62 -9.08 10.51 5.66
N ASP A 63 -9.61 11.13 4.60
CA ASP A 63 -11.04 11.38 4.45
C ASP A 63 -11.76 10.19 3.79
N GLU A 64 -11.11 9.52 2.85
CA GLU A 64 -11.69 8.38 2.10
C GLU A 64 -11.58 7.04 2.83
N THR A 65 -10.65 6.90 3.79
CA THR A 65 -10.38 5.62 4.45
C THR A 65 -10.43 5.72 5.97
N ASP A 66 -10.81 4.63 6.63
CA ASP A 66 -10.75 4.49 8.08
C ASP A 66 -9.35 4.04 8.56
N LEU A 67 -8.32 4.30 7.74
CA LEU A 67 -6.96 3.88 8.06
C LEU A 67 -6.37 4.82 9.13
N PRO A 68 -5.65 4.25 10.12
CA PRO A 68 -4.80 5.04 10.99
C PRO A 68 -3.67 5.68 10.19
N ALA A 69 -3.21 6.86 10.64
CA ALA A 69 -2.21 7.66 9.93
C ALA A 69 -0.95 6.87 9.52
N ASN A 70 -0.50 5.95 10.37
CA ASN A 70 0.66 5.11 10.07
C ASN A 70 0.45 4.20 8.85
N LEU A 71 -0.78 3.71 8.62
CA LEU A 71 -1.12 2.89 7.47
C LEU A 71 -1.26 3.72 6.20
N CYS A 72 -1.82 4.94 6.27
CA CYS A 72 -1.82 5.87 5.14
C CYS A 72 -0.39 6.17 4.69
N VAL A 73 0.50 6.47 5.64
CA VAL A 73 1.93 6.72 5.39
C VAL A 73 2.62 5.56 4.71
N ARG A 74 2.35 4.34 5.20
CA ARG A 74 2.89 3.11 4.61
C ARG A 74 2.32 2.84 3.22
N ALA A 75 1.05 3.11 2.99
CA ALA A 75 0.37 2.88 1.72
C ALA A 75 0.99 3.73 0.61
N TYR A 76 1.02 5.05 0.77
CA TYR A 76 1.60 5.92 -0.26
C TYR A 76 3.11 5.67 -0.41
N SER A 77 3.82 5.35 0.67
CA SER A 77 5.25 5.03 0.60
C SER A 77 5.49 3.77 -0.23
N LYS A 78 4.66 2.73 -0.04
CA LYS A 78 4.71 1.49 -0.83
C LYS A 78 4.41 1.76 -2.30
N ALA A 79 3.41 2.58 -2.58
CA ALA A 79 3.07 2.99 -3.95
C ALA A 79 4.25 3.72 -4.62
N VAL A 80 4.88 4.68 -3.92
CA VAL A 80 6.05 5.41 -4.44
C VAL A 80 7.22 4.50 -4.76
N GLU A 81 7.56 3.54 -3.89
CA GLU A 81 8.65 2.59 -4.18
C GLU A 81 8.33 1.68 -5.37
N ALA A 82 7.07 1.25 -5.52
CA ALA A 82 6.64 0.50 -6.70
C ALA A 82 6.74 1.35 -7.99
N MET A 83 6.32 2.62 -7.95
CA MET A 83 6.46 3.55 -9.08
C MET A 83 7.93 3.78 -9.44
N LYS A 84 8.82 3.95 -8.44
CA LYS A 84 10.27 4.06 -8.68
C LYS A 84 10.83 2.82 -9.37
N SER A 85 10.41 1.62 -8.94
CA SER A 85 10.81 0.37 -9.60
C SER A 85 10.35 0.34 -11.06
N THR A 86 9.11 0.73 -11.33
CA THR A 86 8.58 0.78 -12.70
C THR A 86 9.36 1.77 -13.57
N VAL A 87 9.67 2.96 -13.05
CA VAL A 87 10.50 3.96 -13.76
C VAL A 87 11.92 3.45 -14.00
N ALA A 88 12.50 2.71 -13.06
CA ALA A 88 13.81 2.09 -13.24
C ALA A 88 13.79 1.02 -14.35
N ASP A 89 12.71 0.26 -14.49
CA ASP A 89 12.51 -0.70 -15.58
C ASP A 89 12.35 0.02 -16.93
N TRP A 90 11.58 1.11 -16.99
CA TRP A 90 11.44 1.94 -18.19
C TRP A 90 12.78 2.50 -18.66
N LYS A 91 13.62 2.96 -17.72
CA LYS A 91 14.98 3.45 -18.03
C LYS A 91 15.89 2.37 -18.63
N LYS A 92 15.61 1.09 -18.38
CA LYS A 92 16.33 -0.05 -18.98
C LYS A 92 15.77 -0.47 -20.35
N GLY A 93 14.74 0.22 -20.85
CA GLY A 93 14.06 -0.11 -22.11
C GLY A 93 12.95 -1.15 -21.97
N ASN A 94 12.61 -1.58 -20.75
CA ASN A 94 11.51 -2.50 -20.52
C ASN A 94 10.19 -1.73 -20.43
N SER A 95 9.15 -2.19 -21.13
CA SER A 95 7.80 -1.66 -20.96
C SER A 95 7.08 -2.42 -19.85
N ARG A 96 6.61 -1.69 -18.84
CA ARG A 96 5.87 -2.25 -17.69
C ARG A 96 4.71 -1.32 -17.34
N PRO A 97 3.49 -1.84 -17.07
CA PRO A 97 2.40 -0.99 -16.62
C PRO A 97 2.66 -0.40 -15.23
N LEU A 98 1.94 0.66 -14.89
CA LEU A 98 1.93 1.19 -13.52
C LEU A 98 1.46 0.13 -12.53
N PRO A 99 1.97 0.18 -11.28
CA PRO A 99 1.60 -0.80 -10.27
C PRO A 99 0.11 -0.70 -9.92
N ARG A 100 -0.54 -1.86 -9.81
CA ARG A 100 -1.91 -2.00 -9.32
C ARG A 100 -1.93 -2.97 -8.15
N PHE A 101 -2.56 -2.57 -7.05
CA PHE A 101 -2.64 -3.32 -5.80
C PHE A 101 -4.05 -3.91 -5.67
N ASN A 102 -4.19 -5.20 -5.92
CA ASN A 102 -5.47 -5.94 -5.85
C ASN A 102 -5.41 -7.16 -4.93
N GLU A 103 -4.21 -7.67 -4.63
CA GLU A 103 -4.00 -8.83 -3.77
C GLU A 103 -3.53 -8.39 -2.37
N PRO A 104 -3.86 -9.15 -1.31
CA PRO A 104 -3.18 -9.00 -0.03
C PRO A 104 -1.67 -9.12 -0.28
N SER A 105 -0.86 -8.23 0.29
CA SER A 105 0.59 -8.47 0.21
C SER A 105 0.89 -9.74 1.01
N ASN A 106 1.24 -10.82 0.31
CA ASN A 106 1.81 -12.01 0.93
C ASN A 106 3.13 -11.57 1.57
N ALA A 107 3.09 -11.35 2.88
CA ALA A 107 4.25 -11.10 3.72
C ALA A 107 4.73 -12.43 4.31
#